data_AF-A0AAE2SZX8-F1
#
_entry.id   AF-A0AAE2SZX8-F1
#
_cell.length_a   1.000
_cell.length_b   1.000
_cell.length_c   1.000
_cell.angle_alpha   90.00
_cell.angle_beta   90.00
_cell.angle_gamma   90.00
#
_symmetry.space_group_name_H-M   'P 1'
#
loop_
_entity.id
_entity.type
_entity.pdbx_description
1 polymer ?
#
loop_
_entity_poly.entity_id
_entity_poly.type
_entity_poly.pdbx_seq_one_letter_code
_entity_poly.pdbx_strand_id
1 'polypeptide(L)'
;MPITHALFGVALILFLAMALTPFVNNATVAIVLTPIALEFARTGQHAPHAYLIAVAAGASLDFLTPFGHHNNTLAMGIGGYRFSDFLRAGWLLAVTSNGLALFLLALFCL
;
A
#
# COMPACT_ATOMS: atom_id res chain seq x y z
N MET A 1 -8.98 19.98 -8.50
CA MET A 1 -9.27 18.75 -7.73
C MET A 1 -8.00 17.91 -7.60
N PRO A 2 -7.76 17.22 -6.47
CA PRO A 2 -6.54 16.43 -6.22
C PRO A 2 -6.19 15.39 -7.31
N ILE A 3 -7.16 15.04 -8.15
CA ILE A 3 -7.04 14.09 -9.26
C ILE A 3 -6.40 14.72 -10.52
N THR A 4 -6.13 16.04 -10.52
CA THR A 4 -5.49 16.74 -11.65
C THR A 4 -4.00 16.44 -11.79
N HIS A 5 -3.34 16.04 -10.70
CA HIS A 5 -1.94 15.63 -10.70
C HIS A 5 -1.86 14.14 -10.42
N ALA A 6 -1.35 13.37 -11.39
CA ALA A 6 -1.24 11.93 -11.29
C ALA A 6 -0.46 11.48 -10.04
N LEU A 7 0.58 12.22 -9.66
CA LEU A 7 1.37 11.96 -8.47
C LEU A 7 0.52 11.94 -7.20
N PHE A 8 -0.40 12.90 -7.02
CA PHE A 8 -1.23 12.97 -5.83
C PHE A 8 -2.22 11.80 -5.77
N GLY A 9 -2.85 11.45 -6.91
CA GLY A 9 -3.76 10.32 -6.99
C GLY A 9 -3.06 8.99 -6.70
N VAL A 10 -1.88 8.79 -7.27
CA VAL A 10 -1.04 7.60 -7.04
C VAL A 10 -0.60 7.52 -5.57
N ALA A 11 -0.11 8.63 -5.00
CA ALA A 11 0.29 8.68 -3.60
C ALA A 11 -0.87 8.33 -2.65
N LEU A 12 -2.07 8.86 -2.93
CA LEU A 12 -3.26 8.58 -2.14
C LEU A 12 -3.64 7.09 -2.18
N ILE A 13 -3.69 6.50 -3.37
CA ILE A 13 -4.03 5.08 -3.55
C ILE A 13 -2.98 4.17 -2.90
N LEU A 14 -1.69 4.48 -3.08
CA LEU A 14 -0.59 3.76 -2.45
C LEU A 14 -0.70 3.80 -0.92
N PHE A 15 -0.92 4.99 -0.35
CA PHE A 15 -1.08 5.17 1.09
C PHE A 15 -2.32 4.45 1.63
N LEU A 16 -3.47 4.57 0.97
CA LEU A 16 -4.70 3.88 1.37
C LEU A 16 -4.52 2.36 1.37
N ALA A 17 -3.87 1.81 0.34
CA ALA A 17 -3.61 0.37 0.28
C ALA A 17 -2.72 -0.11 1.44
N MET A 18 -1.65 0.63 1.74
CA MET A 18 -0.78 0.37 2.90
C MET A 18 -1.53 0.53 4.23
N ALA A 19 -2.40 1.53 4.36
CA ALA A 19 -3.11 1.80 5.60
C ALA A 19 -4.22 0.76 5.88
N LEU A 20 -4.84 0.21 4.84
CA LEU A 20 -5.93 -0.76 4.95
C LEU A 20 -5.45 -2.21 5.09
N THR A 21 -4.32 -2.56 4.48
CA THR A 21 -3.82 -3.95 4.48
C THR A 21 -3.68 -4.59 5.87
N PRO A 22 -3.25 -3.87 6.93
CA PRO A 22 -3.07 -4.46 8.25
C PRO A 22 -4.38 -4.89 8.94
N PHE A 23 -5.55 -4.52 8.40
CA PHE A 23 -6.86 -4.82 8.96
C PHE A 23 -7.62 -5.94 8.24
N VAL A 24 -7.24 -6.29 7.01
CA VAL A 24 -8.02 -7.22 6.18
C VAL A 24 -7.14 -8.33 5.61
N ASN A 25 -6.21 -7.95 4.72
CA ASN A 25 -5.10 -8.70 4.12
C ASN A 25 -4.78 -8.11 2.73
N ASN A 26 -3.61 -8.41 2.18
CA ASN A 26 -3.14 -7.89 0.90
C ASN A 26 -4.11 -8.15 -0.27
N ALA A 27 -4.65 -9.38 -0.38
CA ALA A 27 -5.49 -9.79 -1.51
C ALA A 27 -6.84 -9.07 -1.50
N THR A 28 -7.48 -8.97 -0.34
CA THR A 28 -8.76 -8.27 -0.20
C THR A 28 -8.60 -6.78 -0.48
N VAL A 29 -7.54 -6.14 0.03
CA VAL A 29 -7.26 -4.72 -0.27
C VAL A 29 -7.05 -4.50 -1.76
N ALA A 30 -6.27 -5.36 -2.42
CA ALA A 30 -6.06 -5.25 -3.86
C ALA A 30 -7.37 -5.36 -4.65
N ILE A 31 -8.22 -6.34 -4.32
CA ILE A 31 -9.52 -6.54 -5.00
C ILE A 31 -10.43 -5.31 -4.80
N VAL A 32 -10.49 -4.76 -3.59
CA VAL A 32 -11.37 -3.62 -3.26
C VAL A 32 -10.87 -2.32 -3.86
N LEU A 33 -9.56 -2.05 -3.79
CA LEU A 33 -9.01 -0.77 -4.24
C LEU A 33 -8.77 -0.70 -5.75
N THR A 34 -8.55 -1.83 -6.43
CA THR A 34 -8.36 -1.84 -7.89
C THR A 34 -9.45 -1.10 -8.68
N PRO A 35 -10.76 -1.38 -8.50
CA PRO A 35 -11.80 -0.64 -9.24
C PRO A 35 -11.80 0.86 -8.91
N ILE A 36 -11.50 1.23 -7.66
CA ILE A 36 -11.40 2.64 -7.24
C ILE A 36 -10.21 3.32 -7.91
N ALA A 37 -9.06 2.65 -7.95
CA ALA A 37 -7.84 3.14 -8.57
C ALA A 37 -8.01 3.35 -10.09
N LEU A 38 -8.72 2.43 -10.77
CA LEU A 38 -9.08 2.57 -12.17
C LEU A 38 -10.00 3.78 -12.41
N GLU A 39 -10.98 4.02 -11.53
CA GLU A 39 -11.87 5.17 -11.65
C GLU A 39 -11.15 6.50 -11.41
N PHE A 40 -10.17 6.53 -10.51
CA PHE A 40 -9.28 7.68 -10.31
C PHE A 40 -8.46 7.97 -11.56
N ALA A 41 -7.86 6.93 -12.17
CA ALA A 41 -7.11 7.07 -13.42
C ALA A 41 -8.02 7.59 -14.55
N ARG A 42 -9.23 7.03 -14.69
CA ARG A 42 -10.22 7.43 -15.70
C ARG A 42 -10.63 8.90 -15.54
N THR A 43 -10.95 9.31 -14.31
CA THR A 43 -11.41 10.68 -14.00
C THR A 43 -10.29 11.70 -14.17
N GLY A 44 -9.05 11.34 -13.81
CA GLY A 44 -7.87 12.18 -14.03
C GLY A 44 -7.34 12.17 -15.46
N GLN A 45 -7.88 11.32 -16.35
CA GLN A 45 -7.33 11.05 -17.68
C GLN A 45 -5.85 10.59 -17.64
N HIS A 46 -5.48 9.84 -16.61
CA HIS A 46 -4.15 9.31 -16.40
C HIS A 46 -4.03 7.86 -16.86
N ALA A 47 -2.81 7.40 -17.06
CA ALA A 47 -2.56 6.01 -17.40
C ALA A 47 -2.92 5.08 -16.21
N PRO A 48 -3.78 4.07 -16.40
CA PRO A 48 -4.28 3.23 -15.31
C PRO A 48 -3.20 2.35 -14.68
N HIS A 49 -2.13 2.02 -15.41
CA HIS A 49 -1.08 1.14 -14.94
C HIS A 49 -0.39 1.68 -13.66
N ALA A 50 -0.14 2.99 -13.56
CA ALA A 50 0.49 3.61 -12.39
C ALA A 50 -0.35 3.40 -11.12
N TYR A 51 -1.68 3.53 -11.26
CA TYR A 51 -2.64 3.34 -10.17
C TYR A 51 -2.77 1.87 -9.75
N LEU A 52 -2.74 0.95 -10.71
CA LEU A 52 -2.75 -0.50 -10.41
C LEU A 52 -1.47 -0.95 -9.69
N ILE A 53 -0.31 -0.45 -10.12
CA ILE A 53 0.97 -0.72 -9.44
C ILE A 53 0.95 -0.09 -8.04
N ALA A 54 0.37 1.10 -7.87
CA ALA A 54 0.20 1.72 -6.55
C ALA A 54 -0.63 0.85 -5.59
N VAL A 55 -1.74 0.27 -6.08
CA VAL A 55 -2.53 -0.69 -5.29
C VAL A 55 -1.70 -1.91 -4.91
N ALA A 56 -1.04 -2.53 -5.89
CA ALA A 56 -0.26 -3.75 -5.66
C ALA A 56 0.91 -3.52 -4.69
N ALA A 57 1.64 -2.42 -4.88
CA ALA A 57 2.75 -2.04 -4.01
C ALA A 57 2.25 -1.74 -2.60
N GLY A 58 1.26 -0.85 -2.47
CA GLY A 58 0.76 -0.41 -1.16
C GLY A 58 0.13 -1.55 -0.37
N ALA A 59 -0.66 -2.42 -1.02
CA ALA A 59 -1.22 -3.60 -0.37
C ALA A 59 -0.14 -4.56 0.15
N SER A 60 1.06 -4.54 -0.42
CA SER A 60 2.20 -5.36 0.00
C SER A 60 2.99 -4.76 1.17
N LEU A 61 2.74 -3.50 1.55
CA LEU A 61 3.44 -2.81 2.64
C LEU A 61 2.79 -3.09 4.01
N ASP A 62 2.49 -4.36 4.28
CA ASP A 62 1.98 -4.83 5.56
C ASP A 62 3.13 -5.07 6.56
N PHE A 63 3.54 -4.01 7.26
CA PHE A 63 4.56 -4.12 8.32
C PHE A 63 4.05 -3.77 9.72
N LEU A 64 2.88 -3.13 9.81
CA LEU A 64 2.41 -2.50 11.04
C LEU A 64 1.72 -3.45 12.00
N THR A 65 1.15 -4.55 11.50
CA THR A 65 0.43 -5.52 12.33
C THR A 65 0.84 -6.94 11.98
N PRO A 66 0.66 -7.89 12.90
CA PRO A 66 0.92 -9.29 12.62
C PRO A 66 -0.16 -9.92 11.72
N PHE A 67 -1.26 -9.23 11.39
CA PHE A 67 -2.45 -9.83 10.80
C PHE A 67 -2.64 -9.55 9.31
N GLY A 68 -1.95 -8.56 8.73
CA GLY A 68 -2.12 -8.24 7.31
C GLY A 68 -1.63 -9.35 6.36
N HIS A 69 -0.71 -10.20 6.82
CA HIS A 69 -0.18 -11.31 6.05
C HIS A 69 0.13 -12.52 6.93
N HIS A 70 -0.18 -13.72 6.43
CA HIS A 70 -0.01 -14.97 7.17
C HIS A 70 1.42 -15.16 7.72
N ASN A 71 2.42 -14.81 6.94
CA ASN A 71 3.83 -14.84 7.35
C ASN A 71 4.13 -13.99 8.61
N ASN A 72 3.48 -12.82 8.75
CA ASN A 72 3.65 -11.95 9.91
C ASN A 72 3.02 -12.60 11.17
N THR A 73 1.87 -13.27 11.01
CA THR A 73 1.23 -14.01 12.10
C THR A 73 2.08 -15.20 12.54
N LEU A 74 2.65 -15.93 11.58
CA LEU A 74 3.59 -17.02 11.87
C LEU A 74 4.81 -16.50 12.64
N ALA A 75 5.43 -15.41 12.20
CA ALA A 75 6.55 -14.79 12.88
C ALA A 75 6.20 -14.40 14.33
N MET A 76 5.01 -13.85 14.56
CA MET A 76 4.53 -13.55 15.92
C MET A 76 4.45 -14.80 16.81
N GLY A 77 3.88 -15.88 16.28
CA GLY A 77 3.73 -17.14 17.01
C GLY A 77 5.05 -17.85 17.30
N ILE A 78 5.80 -18.19 16.24
CA ILE A 78 7.02 -19.02 16.36
C ILE A 78 8.25 -18.21 16.79
N GLY A 79 8.29 -16.92 16.46
CA GLY A 79 9.39 -16.01 16.80
C GLY A 79 9.24 -15.33 18.15
N GLY A 80 8.09 -15.50 18.83
CA GLY A 80 7.83 -14.89 20.13
C GLY A 80 7.70 -13.36 20.11
N TYR A 81 7.42 -12.76 18.95
CA TYR A 81 7.17 -11.32 18.85
C TYR A 81 5.84 -10.93 19.49
N ARG A 82 5.78 -9.72 20.03
CA ARG A 82 4.56 -9.08 20.50
C ARG A 82 3.99 -8.19 19.41
N PHE A 83 2.70 -7.89 19.49
CA PHE A 83 2.04 -6.96 18.56
C PHE A 83 2.75 -5.59 18.49
N SER A 84 3.24 -5.08 19.63
CA SER A 84 3.99 -3.83 19.70
C SER A 84 5.32 -3.84 18.93
N ASP A 85 5.92 -5.01 18.71
CA ASP A 85 7.19 -5.14 18.00
C ASP A 85 7.00 -4.84 16.51
N PHE A 86 5.86 -5.26 15.95
CA PHE A 86 5.45 -4.91 14.58
C PHE A 86 5.25 -3.42 14.41
N LEU A 87 4.53 -2.77 15.33
CA LEU A 87 4.37 -1.32 15.26
C LEU A 87 5.72 -0.59 15.40
N ARG A 88 6.59 -1.00 16.33
CA ARG A 88 7.85 -0.32 16.63
C ARG A 88 8.89 -0.44 15.52
N ALA A 89 9.00 -1.60 14.86
CA ALA A 89 9.93 -1.81 13.75
C ALA A 89 9.28 -1.46 12.40
N GLY A 90 8.00 -1.80 12.24
CA GLY A 90 7.28 -1.71 10.99
C GLY A 90 6.90 -0.29 10.58
N TRP A 91 6.72 0.66 11.51
CA TRP A 91 6.36 2.03 11.11
C TRP A 91 7.44 2.69 10.24
N LEU A 92 8.71 2.48 10.60
CA LEU A 92 9.82 3.03 9.84
C LEU A 92 9.88 2.38 8.45
N LEU A 93 9.76 1.05 8.39
CA LEU A 93 9.74 0.30 7.14
C LEU A 93 8.55 0.69 6.25
N ALA A 94 7.37 0.91 6.84
CA ALA A 94 6.17 1.32 6.12
C ALA A 94 6.38 2.69 5.47
N VAL A 95 6.86 3.68 6.24
CA VAL A 95 7.10 5.04 5.72
C VAL A 95 8.19 5.04 4.65
N THR A 96 9.33 4.38 4.89
CA THR A 96 10.42 4.37 3.91
C THR A 96 10.05 3.62 2.64
N SER A 97 9.35 2.49 2.75
CA SER A 97 8.94 1.69 1.59
C SER A 97 7.83 2.38 0.80
N ASN A 98 6.90 3.06 1.48
CA ASN A 98 5.88 3.87 0.83
C ASN A 98 6.51 5.03 0.05
N GLY A 99 7.44 5.76 0.67
CA GLY A 99 8.19 6.82 0.00
C GLY A 99 9.01 6.32 -1.19
N LEU A 100 9.70 5.19 -1.04
CA LEU A 100 10.45 4.57 -2.14
C LEU A 100 9.53 4.13 -3.28
N ALA A 101 8.41 3.48 -2.98
CA ALA A 101 7.45 3.06 -3.99
C ALA A 101 6.87 4.26 -4.75
N LEU A 102 6.53 5.34 -4.04
CA LEU A 102 6.08 6.58 -4.67
C LEU A 102 7.17 7.19 -5.56
N PHE A 103 8.42 7.22 -5.10
CA PHE A 103 9.55 7.72 -5.89
C PHE A 103 9.73 6.90 -7.18
N LEU A 104 9.69 5.57 -7.10
CA LEU A 104 9.83 4.70 -8.26
C LEU A 104 8.65 4.86 -9.23
N LEU A 105 7.42 4.95 -8.73
CA LEU A 105 6.24 5.22 -9.55
C LEU A 105 6.33 6.58 -10.25
N ALA A 106 6.81 7.60 -9.55
CA ALA A 106 7.01 8.92 -10.12
C ALA A 106 8.11 8.96 -11.19
N LEU A 107 9.13 8.10 -11.08
CA LEU A 107 10.25 8.05 -12.02
C LEU A 107 9.92 7.22 -13.28
N PHE A 108 9.16 6.14 -13.14
CA PHE A 108 8.95 5.16 -14.21
C PHE A 108 7.54 5.15 -14.81
N CYS A 109 6.52 5.63 -14.08
CA CYS A 109 5.12 5.50 -14.49
C CYS A 109 4.39 6.84 -14.68
N LEU A 110 4.96 7.95 -14.23
CA LEU A 110 4.42 9.32 -14.36
C LEU A 110 5.33 10.18 -15.24
#